data_AF-A0A382QIL9-F1
#
_entry.id   AF-A0A382QIL9-F1
#
_cell.length_a   1.000
_cell.length_b   1.000
_cell.length_c   1.000
_cell.angle_alpha   90.00
_cell.angle_beta   90.00
_cell.angle_gamma   90.00
#
_symmetry.space_group_name_H-M   'P 1'
#
loop_
_entity.id
_entity.type
_entity.pdbx_description
1 polymer ?
#
loop_
_entity_poly.entity_id
_entity_poly.type
_entity_poly.pdbx_seq_one_letter_code
_entity_poly.pdbx_strand_id
1 'polypeptide(L)' 'MGELTDTNAAWVAARLPALGIQLRWVSIVGDNLEMLSEAFTKGLERSDIIFTTGGLGPTQDDLTREGVAAALGEIPTVQE' A
#
# COMPACT_ATOMS: atom_id res chain seq x y z
N MET A 1 -10.07 -6.32 12.66
CA MET A 1 -11.38 -6.92 12.32
C MET A 1 -11.58 -6.81 10.81
N GLY A 2 -12.22 -7.80 10.17
CA GLY A 2 -12.53 -7.80 8.73
C GLY A 2 -13.95 -7.36 8.45
N GLU A 3 -14.28 -6.11 8.80
CA GLU A 3 -15.67 -5.60 8.75
C GLU A 3 -16.13 -5.23 7.33
N LEU A 4 -15.20 -4.96 6.42
CA LEU A 4 -15.49 -4.58 5.03
C LEU A 4 -14.75 -5.50 4.06
N THR A 5 -15.43 -5.95 3.02
CA THR A 5 -14.80 -6.66 1.90
C THR A 5 -13.96 -5.68 1.07
N ASP A 6 -12.69 -6.02 0.83
CA ASP A 6 -11.83 -5.26 -0.06
C ASP A 6 -12.31 -5.41 -1.52
N THR A 7 -12.95 -4.36 -2.02
CA THR A 7 -13.37 -4.24 -3.42
C THR A 7 -12.37 -3.44 -4.26
N ASN A 8 -11.44 -2.72 -3.62
CA ASN A 8 -10.44 -1.90 -4.29
C ASN A 8 -9.43 -2.78 -5.02
N ALA A 9 -8.91 -3.81 -4.36
CA ALA A 9 -7.98 -4.75 -4.99
C ALA A 9 -8.60 -5.41 -6.23
N ALA A 10 -9.85 -5.86 -6.13
CA ALA A 10 -10.57 -6.44 -7.27
C ALA A 10 -10.76 -5.43 -8.42
N TRP A 11 -11.11 -4.19 -8.09
CA TRP A 11 -11.31 -3.12 -9.07
C TRP A 11 -10.00 -2.75 -9.81
N VAL A 12 -8.88 -2.67 -9.09
CA VAL A 12 -7.56 -2.42 -9.68
C VAL A 12 -7.12 -3.62 -10.53
N ALA A 13 -7.22 -4.84 -9.98
CA ALA A 13 -6.82 -6.08 -10.64
C ALA A 13 -7.48 -6.26 -12.01
N ALA A 14 -8.76 -5.91 -12.14
CA ALA A 14 -9.50 -6.01 -13.40
C ALA A 14 -8.96 -5.12 -14.53
N ARG A 15 -8.20 -4.06 -14.20
CA ARG A 15 -7.67 -3.07 -15.17
C ARG A 15 -6.23 -3.34 -15.60
N LEU A 16 -5.45 -4.01 -14.76
CA LEU A 16 -4.04 -4.30 -15.03
C LEU A 16 -3.78 -5.11 -16.31
N PRO A 17 -4.60 -6.13 -16.69
CA PRO A 17 -4.37 -6.90 -17.91
C PRO A 17 -4.39 -6.07 -19.20
N ALA A 18 -5.26 -5.05 -19.27
CA ALA A 18 -5.33 -4.15 -20.42
C ALA A 18 -4.06 -3.30 -20.58
N LEU A 19 -3.27 -3.16 -19.51
CA LEU A 19 -1.97 -2.47 -19.49
C LEU A 19 -0.80 -3.45 -19.65
N GLY A 20 -1.05 -4.75 -19.84
CA GLY A 20 -0.02 -5.78 -19.88
C GLY A 20 0.63 -6.08 -18.52
N ILE A 21 0.01 -5.66 -17.42
CA ILE A 21 0.54 -5.86 -16.06
C ILE A 21 -0.12 -7.10 -15.45
N GLN A 22 0.69 -8.05 -14.98
CA GLN A 22 0.22 -9.24 -14.26
C GLN A 22 0.25 -9.00 -12.75
N LEU A 23 -0.91 -9.11 -12.10
CA LEU A 23 -0.99 -9.07 -10.64
C LEU A 23 -0.43 -10.37 -10.04
N ARG A 24 0.64 -10.27 -9.23
CA ARG A 24 1.26 -11.42 -8.55
C ARG A 24 0.82 -11.57 -7.09
N TRP A 25 0.58 -10.46 -6.40
CA TRP A 25 0.34 -10.44 -4.95
C TRP A 25 -0.71 -9.40 -4.59
N VAL A 26 -1.55 -9.73 -3.62
CA VAL A 26 -2.43 -8.79 -2.90
C VAL A 26 -2.08 -8.93 -1.42
N SER A 27 -1.96 -7.82 -0.69
CA SER A 27 -1.66 -7.81 0.73
C SER A 27 -2.59 -6.83 1.42
N ILE A 28 -3.28 -7.30 2.45
CA ILE A 28 -4.18 -6.49 3.28
C ILE A 28 -3.49 -6.36 4.63
N VAL A 29 -3.24 -5.12 5.05
CA VAL A 29 -2.44 -4.78 6.22
C VAL A 29 -3.27 -3.84 7.10
N GLY A 30 -3.15 -3.98 8.41
CA GLY A 30 -3.78 -3.04 9.35
C GLY A 30 -3.00 -1.73 9.47
N ASP A 31 -3.63 -0.72 10.06
CA ASP A 31 -3.06 0.62 10.27
C ASP A 31 -2.03 0.63 11.40
N ASN A 32 -0.92 -0.04 11.16
CA ASN A 32 0.23 -0.11 12.04
C ASN A 32 1.50 0.15 11.22
N LEU A 33 2.30 1.13 11.66
CA LEU A 33 3.46 1.61 10.91
C LEU A 33 4.51 0.51 10.64
N GLU A 34 4.79 -0.34 11.63
CA GLU A 34 5.77 -1.43 11.50
C GLU A 34 5.29 -2.48 10.49
N MET A 35 4.03 -2.88 10.58
CA MET A 35 3.42 -3.82 9.64
C MET A 35 3.36 -3.25 8.21
N LEU A 36 3.01 -1.97 8.06
CA LEU A 36 3.00 -1.28 6.77
C LEU A 36 4.40 -1.23 6.15
N SER A 37 5.40 -0.81 6.93
CA SER A 37 6.79 -0.74 6.48
C SER A 37 7.33 -2.12 6.06
N GLU A 38 7.04 -3.17 6.84
CA GLU A 38 7.42 -4.55 6.49
C GLU A 38 6.73 -5.02 5.21
N ALA A 39 5.44 -4.71 5.02
CA ALA A 39 4.70 -5.08 3.82
C ALA A 39 5.23 -4.36 2.57
N PHE A 40 5.57 -3.06 2.68
CA PHE A 40 6.19 -2.31 1.59
C PHE A 40 7.58 -2.85 1.27
N THR A 41 8.41 -3.12 2.28
CA THR A 41 9.76 -3.70 2.11
C THR A 41 9.69 -5.02 1.33
N LYS A 42 8.84 -5.97 1.77
CA LYS A 42 8.61 -7.24 1.06
C LYS A 42 8.04 -7.04 -0.35
N GLY A 43 7.20 -6.01 -0.54
CA GLY A 43 6.68 -5.62 -1.83
C GLY A 43 7.79 -5.20 -2.79
N LEU A 44 8.69 -4.33 -2.33
CA LEU A 44 9.81 -3.79 -3.10
C LEU A 44 10.82 -4.88 -3.49
N GLU A 45 10.99 -5.90 -2.65
CA GLU A 45 11.87 -7.04 -2.96
C GLU A 45 11.36 -7.94 -4.10
N ARG A 46 10.05 -7.98 -4.35
CA ARG A 46 9.42 -8.98 -5.25
C ARG A 46 8.58 -8.41 -6.39
N SER A 47 8.41 -7.09 -6.43
CA SER A 47 7.52 -6.42 -7.38
C SER A 47 8.18 -5.20 -7.98
N ASP A 48 8.07 -5.09 -9.30
CA ASP A 48 8.53 -3.94 -10.06
C ASP A 48 7.61 -2.72 -9.87
N ILE A 49 6.33 -2.97 -9.53
CA ILE A 49 5.30 -1.95 -9.32
C ILE A 49 4.47 -2.35 -8.09
N ILE A 50 4.19 -1.38 -7.22
CA ILE A 50 3.31 -1.53 -6.06
C ILE A 50 2.18 -0.52 -6.19
N PHE A 51 0.94 -1.01 -6.04
CA PHE A 51 -0.23 -0.17 -5.85
C PHE A 51 -0.63 -0.26 -4.37
N THR A 52 -0.92 0.88 -3.74
CA THR A 52 -1.46 0.94 -2.38
C THR A 52 -2.71 1.82 -2.36
N THR A 53 -3.65 1.50 -1.48
CA THR A 53 -4.90 2.24 -1.28
C THR A 53 -5.25 2.25 0.20
N GLY A 54 -5.86 3.33 0.70
CA GLY A 54 -6.22 3.48 2.12
C GLY A 54 -5.09 4.11 2.95
N GLY A 55 -5.44 4.60 4.14
CA GLY A 55 -4.49 5.18 5.09
C GLY A 55 -3.82 6.49 4.64
N LEU A 56 -4.50 7.31 3.83
CA LEU A 56 -4.01 8.59 3.28
C LEU A 56 -4.86 9.80 3.67
N GLY A 57 -5.85 9.61 4.54
CA GLY A 57 -6.66 10.70 5.08
C GLY A 57 -5.94 11.54 6.14
N PRO A 58 -6.68 12.38 6.88
CA PRO A 58 -6.14 13.28 7.88
C PRO A 58 -6.11 12.69 9.31
N THR A 59 -6.48 11.43 9.53
CA THR A 59 -6.59 10.84 10.87
C THR A 59 -5.27 10.25 11.36
N GLN A 60 -5.15 9.98 12.66
CA GLN A 60 -3.89 9.50 13.25
C GLN A 60 -3.49 8.08 12.82
N ASP A 61 -4.48 7.31 12.37
CA ASP A 61 -4.34 5.97 11.81
C ASP A 61 -4.07 5.98 10.30
N ASP A 62 -4.11 7.13 9.62
CA ASP A 62 -3.69 7.26 8.23
C ASP A 62 -2.15 7.27 8.11
N LEU A 63 -1.55 6.08 8.12
CA LEU A 63 -0.10 5.87 8.23
C LEU A 63 0.56 5.39 6.92
N THR A 64 -0.15 5.37 5.79
CA THR A 64 0.37 4.79 4.55
C THR A 64 1.59 5.56 4.03
N ARG A 65 1.56 6.89 4.08
CA ARG A 65 2.70 7.73 3.63
C ARG A 65 3.93 7.50 4.49
N GLU A 66 3.74 7.44 5.80
CA GLU A 66 4.77 7.20 6.80
C GLU A 66 5.35 5.80 6.64
N GLY A 67 4.51 4.79 6.34
CA GLY A 67 4.94 3.42 6.06
C GLY A 67 5.80 3.31 4.81
N VAL A 68 5.44 4.02 3.73
CA VAL A 68 6.28 4.10 2.52
C VAL A 68 7.62 4.76 2.84
N ALA A 69 7.61 5.89 3.55
CA ALA A 69 8.84 6.60 3.91
C ALA A 69 9.75 5.73 4.78
N ALA A 70 9.20 5.03 5.77
CA ALA A 70 9.94 4.11 6.64
C ALA A 70 10.58 2.95 5.84
N ALA A 71 9.87 2.37 4.88
CA ALA A 71 10.40 1.29 4.03
C ALA A 71 11.52 1.77 3.10
N LEU A 72 11.51 3.04 2.69
CA LEU A 72 12.54 3.65 1.86
C LEU A 72 13.70 4.26 2.69
N GLY A 73 13.59 4.29 4.02
CA GLY A 73 14.56 4.97 4.88
C GLY A 73 14.52 6.50 4.76
N GLU A 74 13.36 7.06 4.43
CA GLU A 74 13.14 8.49 4.22
C GLU A 74 12.23 9.11 5.30
N ILE A 75 12.20 10.44 5.35
CA ILE A 75 11.28 11.21 6.20
C ILE A 75 10.25 11.88 5.29
N PRO A 76 8.95 11.66 5.50
CA PRO A 76 7.92 12.28 4.65
C PRO A 76 7.90 13.79 4.89
N THR A 77 7.96 14.56 3.80
CA THR A 77 7.88 16.03 3.83
C THR A 77 6.55 16.51 3.23
N VAL A 78 5.94 17.52 3.84
CA VAL A 78 4.82 18.25 3.25
C VAL A 78 5.38 19.43 2.48
N GLN A 79 5.06 19.54 1.19
CA GLN A 79 5.39 20.73 0.40
C GLN A 79 4.34 21.81 0.71
N GLU A 80 4.81 23.00 1.06
CA GLU A 80 3.96 24.20 1.27
C GLU A 80 3.45 24.78 -0.06
#